data_AF-A0A1M5T7A7-F1
#
_entry.id   AF-A0A1M5T7A7-F1
#
_cell.length_a   1.000
_cell.length_b   1.000
_cell.length_c   1.000
_cell.angle_alpha   90.00
_cell.angle_beta   90.00
_cell.angle_gamma   90.00
#
_symmetry.space_group_name_H-M   'P 1'
#
loop_
_entity.id
_entity.type
_entity.pdbx_description
1 polymer ?
#
loop_
_entity_poly.entity_id
_entity_poly.type
_entity_poly.pdbx_seq_one_letter_code
_entity_poly.pdbx_strand_id
1 'polypeptide(L)' 'MSKQRCDGCDRRVRLGGGIGDLWSFETGSTDGLTLELADGSKHFLCYDCIDALPDDEAVTRAHIEALPADGDE' A
#
# COMPACT_ATOMS: atom_id res chain seq x y z
N MET A 1 -10.53 -10.14 9.37
CA MET A 1 -10.27 -9.03 8.42
C MET A 1 -9.02 -8.32 8.86
N SER A 2 -7.89 -8.59 8.20
CA SER A 2 -6.64 -7.89 8.49
C SER A 2 -6.65 -6.54 7.79
N LYS A 3 -6.43 -5.47 8.53
CA LYS A 3 -6.22 -4.13 7.99
C LYS A 3 -4.76 -3.77 8.23
N GLN A 4 -4.08 -3.26 7.21
CA GLN A 4 -2.71 -2.78 7.31
C GLN A 4 -2.68 -1.29 7.03
N ARG A 5 -1.77 -0.57 7.69
CA ARG A 5 -1.57 0.86 7.42
C ARG A 5 -0.70 1.01 6.18
N CYS A 6 -1.09 1.93 5.30
CA CYS A 6 -0.25 2.40 4.20
C CYS A 6 0.94 3.18 4.77
N ASP A 7 2.17 2.90 4.34
CA ASP A 7 3.35 3.64 4.80
C ASP A 7 3.40 5.08 4.26
N GLY A 8 2.63 5.41 3.21
CA GLY A 8 2.57 6.75 2.61
C GLY A 8 1.55 7.67 3.27
N CYS A 9 0.27 7.30 3.20
CA CYS A 9 -0.82 8.12 3.72
C CYS A 9 -1.30 7.72 5.13
N ASP A 10 -0.65 6.74 5.76
CA ASP A 10 -1.03 6.16 7.06
C ASP A 10 -2.44 5.51 7.11
N ARG A 11 -3.20 5.54 6.00
CA ARG A 11 -4.58 5.03 5.92
C ARG A 11 -4.65 3.53 6.20
N ARG A 12 -5.72 3.09 6.90
CA ARG A 12 -6.01 1.67 7.12
C ARG A 12 -6.63 1.04 5.87
N VAL A 13 -5.82 0.30 5.13
CA VAL A 13 -6.22 -0.39 3.90
C VAL A 13 -6.54 -1.86 4.19
N ARG A 14 -7.53 -2.41 3.48
CA ARG A 14 -7.94 -3.81 3.67
C ARG A 14 -6.97 -4.72 2.92
N LEU A 15 -6.35 -5.64 3.66
CA LEU A 15 -5.59 -6.74 3.07
C LEU A 15 -6.56 -7.88 2.77
N GLY A 16 -6.74 -8.19 1.49
CA GLY A 16 -7.25 -9.49 1.08
C GLY A 16 -6.16 -10.54 1.33
N GLY A 17 -6.40 -11.49 2.23
CA GLY A 17 -5.51 -12.64 2.43
C GLY A 17 -5.17 -12.92 3.90
N GLY A 18 -5.97 -13.79 4.52
CA GLY A 18 -5.55 -14.61 5.66
C GLY A 18 -5.59 -16.07 5.25
N ILE A 19 -4.68 -16.91 5.76
CA ILE A 19 -4.48 -18.32 5.33
C ILE A 19 -5.66 -19.28 5.65
N GLY A 20 -6.84 -18.76 6.00
CA GLY A 20 -8.12 -19.48 6.01
C GLY A 20 -8.90 -19.37 4.69
N ASP A 21 -8.45 -18.54 3.74
CA ASP A 21 -9.12 -18.24 2.48
C ASP A 21 -8.80 -19.21 1.34
N LEU A 22 -8.46 -20.47 1.64
CA LEU A 22 -8.35 -21.48 0.58
C LEU A 22 -9.70 -21.81 -0.10
N TRP A 23 -10.81 -21.25 0.40
CA TRP A 23 -12.18 -21.51 -0.07
C TRP A 23 -13.12 -20.29 -0.07
N SER A 24 -12.64 -19.05 0.00
CA SER A 24 -13.51 -17.90 -0.27
C SER A 24 -13.11 -17.24 -1.58
N PHE A 25 -13.93 -17.49 -2.60
CA PHE A 25 -14.08 -16.67 -3.79
C PHE A 25 -14.61 -15.26 -3.47
N GLU A 26 -14.31 -14.72 -2.29
CA GLU A 26 -14.55 -13.31 -1.98
C GLU A 26 -13.33 -12.54 -2.49
N THR A 27 -13.42 -12.18 -3.76
CA THR A 27 -12.54 -11.30 -4.53
C THR A 27 -12.55 -9.88 -3.96
N GLY A 28 -12.39 -9.73 -2.64
CA GLY A 28 -12.24 -8.43 -2.01
C GLY A 28 -10.94 -7.84 -2.52
N SER A 29 -11.06 -6.98 -3.53
CA SER A 29 -9.96 -6.23 -4.14
C SER A 29 -9.05 -5.73 -3.01
N THR A 30 -7.84 -6.28 -2.94
CA THR A 30 -6.81 -5.75 -2.04
C THR A 30 -6.61 -4.30 -2.42
N ASP A 31 -6.88 -3.35 -1.53
CA ASP A 31 -6.74 -1.92 -1.84
C ASP A 31 -5.26 -1.45 -1.84
N GLY A 32 -4.30 -2.37 -1.79
CA GLY A 32 -2.87 -2.09 -1.76
C GLY A 32 -2.00 -3.34 -1.88
N LEU A 33 -0.71 -3.12 -2.08
CA LEU A 33 0.30 -4.18 -2.18
C LEU A 33 1.66 -3.73 -1.62
N THR A 34 2.49 -4.71 -1.28
CA THR A 34 3.86 -4.45 -0.79
C THR A 34 4.79 -4.29 -1.98
N LEU A 35 5.41 -3.12 -2.09
CA LEU A 35 6.41 -2.78 -3.10
C LEU A 35 7.82 -2.83 -2.49
N GLU A 36 8.80 -3.24 -3.28
CA GLU A 36 10.22 -3.11 -2.97
C GLU A 36 10.75 -1.85 -3.67
N LEU A 37 11.28 -0.90 -2.89
CA LEU A 37 11.77 0.37 -3.39
C LEU A 37 13.22 0.27 -3.90
N ALA A 38 13.69 1.31 -4.57
CA ALA A 38 15.05 1.38 -5.09
C ALA A 38 16.14 1.36 -3.99
N ASP A 39 15.79 1.76 -2.76
CA ASP A 39 16.67 1.66 -1.58
C ASP A 39 16.75 0.23 -1.00
N GLY A 40 15.97 -0.72 -1.56
CA GLY A 40 15.87 -2.09 -1.06
C GLY A 40 14.91 -2.26 0.13
N SER A 41 14.28 -1.17 0.58
CA SER A 41 13.24 -1.18 1.61
C SER A 41 11.90 -1.67 1.06
N LYS A 42 11.17 -2.47 1.83
CA LYS A 42 9.83 -2.96 1.49
C LYS A 42 8.77 -2.15 2.23
N HIS A 43 7.82 -1.59 1.48
CA HIS A 43 6.76 -0.75 2.02
C HIS A 43 5.40 -1.19 1.49
N PHE A 44 4.38 -1.13 2.34
CA PHE A 44 3.02 -1.40 1.92
C PHE A 44 2.31 -0.10 1.55
N LEU A 45 1.88 0.00 0.29
CA LEU A 45 1.21 1.18 -0.22
C LEU A 45 -0.17 0.81 -0.77
N CYS A 46 -1.14 1.70 -0.56
CA CYS A 46 -2.43 1.60 -1.25
C CYS A 46 -2.29 2.02 -2.71
N TYR A 47 -3.19 1.57 -3.58
CA TYR A 47 -3.14 1.91 -5.00
C TYR A 47 -3.08 3.42 -5.28
N ASP A 48 -3.79 4.23 -4.48
CA ASP A 48 -3.74 5.70 -4.61
C ASP A 48 -2.32 6.26 -4.39
N CYS A 49 -1.61 5.78 -3.37
CA CYS A 49 -0.23 6.21 -3.11
C CYS A 49 0.72 5.71 -4.18
N ILE A 50 0.49 4.52 -4.74
CA ILE A 50 1.31 3.97 -5.82
C ILE A 50 1.15 4.82 -7.08
N ASP A 51 -0.07 5.22 -7.41
CA ASP A 51 -0.37 6.08 -8.57
C ASP A 51 0.20 7.50 -8.40
N ALA A 52 0.30 7.99 -7.17
CA ALA A 52 0.90 9.28 -6.84
C ALA A 52 2.44 9.30 -6.84
N LEU A 53 3.09 8.13 -6.85
CA LEU A 53 4.55 8.05 -6.88
C LEU A 53 5.09 8.42 -8.27
N PRO A 54 6.29 9.01 -8.34
CA PRO A 54 6.90 9.30 -9.63
C PRO A 54 7.35 8.01 -10.31
N ASP A 55 6.99 7.84 -11.58
CA ASP A 55 7.42 6.72 -12.43
C ASP A 55 8.73 7.05 -13.18
N ASP A 56 9.04 8.34 -13.34
CA ASP A 56 10.23 8.85 -14.04
C ASP A 56 11.51 8.82 -13.20
N GLU A 57 11.43 8.47 -11.90
CA GLU A 57 12.60 8.35 -11.03
C GLU A 57 12.52 7.17 -10.08
N ALA A 58 13.66 6.83 -9.49
CA ALA A 58 13.75 5.74 -8.53
C ALA A 58 13.01 6.10 -7.24
N VAL A 59 11.84 5.49 -7.03
CA VAL A 59 11.08 5.68 -5.80
C VAL A 59 11.89 5.17 -4.60
N THR A 60 11.93 5.99 -3.57
CA THR A 60 12.61 5.74 -2.30
C THR A 60 11.70 6.09 -1.14
N ARG A 61 12.10 5.74 0.08
CA ARG A 61 11.34 6.07 1.29
C ARG A 61 11.03 7.56 1.43
N ALA A 62 11.94 8.44 1.00
CA ALA A 62 11.73 9.88 1.05
C ALA A 62 10.51 10.33 0.23
N HIS A 63 10.24 9.66 -0.90
CA HIS A 63 9.06 9.94 -1.72
C HIS A 63 7.78 9.55 -1.00
N ILE A 64 7.79 8.41 -0.29
CA ILE A 64 6.66 7.96 0.51
C ILE A 64 6.38 8.94 1.66
N GLU A 65 7.42 9.38 2.37
CA GLU A 65 7.31 10.34 3.47
C GLU A 65 6.88 11.75 3.01
N ALA A 66 7.07 12.05 1.72
CA ALA A 66 6.62 13.30 1.10
C ALA A 66 5.19 13.23 0.56
N LEU A 67 4.54 12.05 0.55
CA LEU A 67 3.15 11.94 0.11
C LEU A 67 2.22 12.74 1.03
N PRO A 68 1.23 13.45 0.48
CA PRO A 68 0.22 14.09 1.31
C PRO A 68 -0.50 13.03 2.15
N ALA A 69 -0.56 13.27 3.46
CA ALA A 69 -1.37 12.47 4.37
C ALA A 69 -2.85 12.84 4.16
N ASP A 70 -3.44 12.43 3.04
CA ASP A 70 -4.87 12.53 2.79
C ASP A 70 -5.60 11.46 3.61
N GLY A 71 -5.55 11.62 4.94
CA GLY A 71 -6.00 10.64 5.93
C GLY A 71 -7.32 10.96 6.62
N ASP A 72 -7.98 12.08 6.31
CA ASP A 72 -9.22 12.52 6.97
C ASP A 72 -10.19 13.21 5.98
N GLU A 73 -11.17 12.46 5.47
CA GLU A 73 -12.52 12.98 5.17
C GLU A 73 -13.58 12.02 5.75
#